data_AF-E0IGP2-F1
#
_entry.id   AF-E0IGP2-F1
#
_cell.length_a   1.000
_cell.length_b   1.000
_cell.length_c   1.000
_cell.angle_alpha   90.00
_cell.angle_beta   90.00
_cell.angle_gamma   90.00
#
_symmetry.space_group_name_H-M   'P 1'
#
loop_
_entity.id
_entity.type
_entity.pdbx_description
1 polymer ?
#
loop_
_entity_poly.entity_id
_entity_poly.type
_entity_poly.pdbx_seq_one_letter_code
_entity_poly.pdbx_strand_id
1 'polypeptide(L)'
;ERAITGLVDSNEIQRIVVEHPDSRFNKAPLITRLTPAGSVTLTSTSLTVWTDGVMSKEEIEGEQYAELLNRYFGRGIGPEPINNQPERSITL
;
A
#
# COMPACT_ATOMS: atom_id res chain seq x y z
N GLU A 1 19.28 26.01 2.82
CA GLU A 1 18.04 25.27 3.13
C GLU A 1 16.93 25.81 2.24
N ARG A 2 16.21 24.97 1.49
CA ARG A 2 15.18 25.42 0.52
C ARG A 2 13.83 24.99 1.09
N ALA A 3 13.05 25.94 1.61
CA ALA A 3 11.74 25.64 2.18
C ALA A 3 10.81 25.11 1.07
N ILE A 4 10.19 23.96 1.30
CA ILE A 4 9.19 23.39 0.40
C ILE A 4 7.87 24.11 0.68
N THR A 5 7.52 25.09 -0.15
CA THR A 5 6.32 25.93 0.01
C THR A 5 5.02 25.25 -0.45
N GLY A 6 5.10 24.08 -1.10
CA GLY A 6 3.97 23.33 -1.65
C GLY A 6 3.36 22.27 -0.71
N LEU A 7 3.74 22.23 0.58
CA LEU A 7 3.19 21.24 1.52
C LEU A 7 1.67 21.39 1.74
N VAL A 8 1.15 22.62 1.67
CA VAL A 8 -0.28 22.90 1.86
C VAL A 8 -1.11 22.23 0.76
N ASP A 9 -0.66 22.30 -0.49
CA ASP A 9 -1.34 21.68 -1.64
C ASP A 9 -1.26 20.14 -1.59
N SER A 10 -0.16 19.59 -1.09
CA SER A 10 0.01 18.13 -0.95
C SER A 10 -0.94 17.52 0.09
N ASN A 11 -1.24 18.25 1.16
CA ASN A 11 -2.17 17.79 2.20
C ASN A 11 -3.61 17.71 1.66
N GLU A 12 -4.00 18.67 0.81
CA GLU A 12 -5.33 18.64 0.17
C GLU A 12 -5.46 17.46 -0.80
N ILE A 13 -4.44 17.20 -1.61
CA ILE A 13 -4.41 16.05 -2.52
C ILE A 13 -4.47 14.74 -1.73
N GLN A 14 -3.69 14.61 -0.65
CA GLN A 14 -3.74 13.44 0.22
C GLN A 14 -5.14 13.23 0.81
N ARG A 15 -5.79 14.30 1.27
CA ARG A 15 -7.16 14.23 1.79
C ARG A 15 -8.13 13.73 0.73
N ILE A 16 -8.07 14.24 -0.50
CA ILE A 16 -8.91 13.77 -1.60
C ILE A 16 -8.67 12.28 -1.87
N VAL A 17 -7.41 11.84 -1.90
CA VAL A 17 -7.07 10.43 -2.16
C VAL A 17 -7.62 9.50 -1.06
N VAL A 18 -7.57 9.92 0.21
CA VAL A 18 -8.00 9.12 1.37
C VAL A 18 -9.52 9.18 1.59
N GLU A 19 -10.17 10.31 1.37
CA GLU A 19 -11.56 10.50 1.76
C GLU A 19 -12.55 10.35 0.60
N HIS A 20 -12.13 10.62 -0.65
CA HIS A 20 -13.07 10.67 -1.76
C HIS A 20 -13.63 9.28 -2.09
N PRO A 21 -14.97 9.09 -2.17
CA PRO A 21 -15.57 7.77 -2.39
C PRO A 21 -15.19 7.15 -3.74
N ASP A 22 -14.95 7.97 -4.77
CA ASP A 22 -14.50 7.48 -6.08
C ASP A 22 -13.00 7.17 -6.16
N SER A 23 -12.22 7.50 -5.11
CA SER A 23 -10.80 7.16 -5.06
C SER A 23 -10.63 5.64 -5.20
N ARG A 24 -9.79 5.21 -6.15
CA ARG A 24 -9.51 3.78 -6.36
C ARG A 24 -8.86 3.15 -5.13
N PHE A 25 -8.13 3.93 -4.35
CA PHE A 25 -7.45 3.47 -3.13
C PHE A 25 -8.42 3.14 -1.98
N ASN A 26 -9.67 3.63 -2.07
CA ASN A 26 -10.71 3.40 -1.06
C ASN A 26 -11.59 2.19 -1.38
N LYS A 27 -11.45 1.59 -2.57
CA LYS A 27 -12.34 0.52 -3.05
C LYS A 27 -11.88 -0.88 -2.66
N ALA A 28 -10.58 -1.10 -2.53
CA ALA A 28 -10.01 -2.39 -2.15
C ALA A 28 -8.58 -2.22 -1.60
N PRO A 29 -8.11 -3.14 -0.73
CA PRO A 29 -6.74 -3.16 -0.26
C PRO A 29 -5.73 -3.31 -1.41
N LEU A 30 -4.67 -2.50 -1.36
CA LEU A 30 -3.53 -2.52 -2.27
C LEU A 30 -2.27 -2.22 -1.47
N ILE A 31 -1.28 -3.10 -1.53
CA ILE A 31 0.02 -2.89 -0.90
C ILE A 31 1.14 -3.32 -1.83
N THR A 32 2.16 -2.46 -1.95
CA THR A 32 3.35 -2.72 -2.76
C THR A 32 4.61 -2.48 -1.93
N ARG A 33 5.61 -3.35 -2.12
CA ARG A 33 6.94 -3.22 -1.56
C ARG A 33 7.97 -3.39 -2.67
N LEU A 34 9.00 -2.55 -2.65
CA LEU A 34 10.21 -2.78 -3.42
C LEU A 34 11.12 -3.77 -2.70
N THR A 35 11.72 -4.66 -3.45
CA THR A 35 12.73 -5.62 -2.98
C THR A 35 14.04 -5.33 -3.73
N PRO A 36 15.20 -5.81 -3.24
CA PRO A 36 16.46 -5.65 -3.97
C PRO A 36 16.44 -6.21 -5.40
N ALA A 37 15.59 -7.21 -5.66
CA ALA A 37 15.47 -7.88 -6.95
C ALA A 37 14.24 -7.45 -7.77
N GLY A 38 13.39 -6.55 -7.26
CA GLY A 38 12.19 -6.11 -7.95
C GLY A 38 11.09 -5.58 -7.04
N SER A 39 9.89 -6.14 -7.13
CA SER A 39 8.73 -5.65 -6.37
C SER A 39 7.72 -6.75 -6.06
N VAL A 40 6.96 -6.56 -4.99
CA VAL A 40 5.84 -7.41 -4.61
C VAL A 40 4.62 -6.52 -4.45
N THR A 41 3.53 -6.85 -5.14
CA THR A 41 2.24 -6.18 -5.03
C THR A 41 1.16 -7.18 -4.67
N LEU A 42 0.36 -6.84 -3.65
CA LEU A 42 -0.76 -7.65 -3.19
C LEU A 42 -2.04 -6.81 -3.23
N THR A 43 -3.06 -7.34 -3.89
CA THR A 43 -4.44 -6.85 -3.87
C THR A 43 -5.34 -7.90 -3.23
N SER A 44 -6.61 -7.57 -2.97
CA SER A 44 -7.59 -8.55 -2.49
C SER A 44 -7.84 -9.74 -3.43
N THR A 45 -7.36 -9.69 -4.68
CA THR A 45 -7.64 -10.69 -5.73
C THR A 45 -6.41 -11.20 -6.43
N SER A 46 -5.23 -10.63 -6.19
CA SER A 46 -4.00 -11.14 -6.82
C SER A 46 -2.74 -10.80 -6.04
N LEU A 47 -1.75 -11.68 -6.17
CA LEU A 47 -0.35 -11.44 -5.84
C LEU A 47 0.44 -11.28 -7.15
N THR A 48 1.18 -10.19 -7.28
CA THR A 48 2.10 -9.94 -8.40
C THR A 48 3.51 -9.79 -7.86
N VAL A 49 4.44 -10.59 -8.35
CA VAL A 49 5.86 -10.55 -7.97
C VAL A 49 6.69 -10.26 -9.20
N TRP A 50 7.58 -9.28 -9.09
CA TRP A 50 8.65 -9.01 -10.03
C TRP A 50 9.97 -9.37 -9.37
N THR A 51 10.72 -10.27 -9.99
CA THR A 51 12.05 -10.69 -9.55
C THR A 51 12.95 -10.81 -10.77
N ASP A 52 14.09 -10.10 -10.76
CA ASP A 52 15.10 -10.13 -11.82
C ASP A 52 14.51 -9.87 -13.22
N GLY A 53 13.54 -8.94 -13.29
CA GLY A 53 12.86 -8.55 -14.52
C GLY A 53 11.76 -9.53 -14.99
N VAL A 54 11.55 -10.65 -14.29
CA VAL A 54 10.49 -11.63 -14.59
C VAL A 54 9.28 -11.37 -13.70
N MET A 55 8.10 -11.38 -14.30
CA MET A 55 6.82 -11.17 -13.61
C MET A 55 6.09 -12.50 -13.43
N SER A 56 5.63 -12.75 -12.20
CA SER A 56 4.63 -13.77 -11.89
C SER A 56 3.39 -13.11 -11.29
N LYS A 57 2.22 -13.65 -11.64
CA LYS A 57 0.94 -13.24 -11.09
C LYS A 57 0.10 -14.45 -10.75
N GLU A 58 -0.44 -14.43 -9.55
CA GLU A 58 -1.34 -15.45 -9.02
C GLU A 58 -2.64 -14.77 -8.62
N GLU A 59 -3.78 -15.33 -9.02
CA GLU A 59 -5.09 -14.93 -8.48
C GLU A 59 -5.26 -15.55 -7.10
N ILE A 60 -5.83 -14.78 -6.18
CA ILE A 60 -6.02 -15.21 -4.79
C ILE A 60 -7.45 -14.95 -4.36
N GLU A 61 -7.88 -15.72 -3.38
CA GLU A 61 -9.15 -15.54 -2.67
C GLU A 61 -8.94 -14.77 -1.36
N GLY A 62 -10.04 -14.24 -0.81
CA GLY A 62 -10.00 -13.36 0.35
C GLY A 62 -9.32 -13.97 1.58
N GLU A 63 -9.44 -15.29 1.79
CA GLU A 63 -8.80 -15.99 2.91
C GLU A 63 -7.27 -16.01 2.79
N GLN A 64 -6.75 -16.07 1.56
CA GLN A 64 -5.31 -16.08 1.29
C GLN A 64 -4.67 -14.69 1.49
N TYR A 65 -5.46 -13.62 1.35
CA TYR A 65 -4.95 -12.25 1.46
C TYR A 65 -4.27 -11.98 2.81
N ALA A 66 -4.90 -12.36 3.92
CA ALA A 66 -4.35 -12.09 5.25
C ALA A 66 -3.02 -12.85 5.49
N GLU A 67 -2.94 -14.09 5.02
CA GLU A 67 -1.73 -14.90 5.11
C GLU A 67 -0.60 -14.29 4.27
N LEU A 68 -0.89 -13.93 3.02
CA LEU A 68 0.08 -13.33 2.10
C LEU A 68 0.52 -11.94 2.56
N LEU A 69 -0.39 -11.15 3.13
CA LEU A 69 -0.06 -9.85 3.72
C LEU A 69 0.98 -10.02 4.82
N ASN A 70 0.77 -10.97 5.74
CA ASN A 70 1.75 -11.22 6.79
C ASN A 70 3.07 -11.78 6.24
N ARG A 71 3.00 -12.74 5.32
CA ARG A 71 4.19 -13.37 4.73
C ARG A 71 5.10 -12.38 3.99
N TYR A 72 4.52 -11.49 3.19
CA TYR A 72 5.29 -10.56 2.36
C TYR A 72 5.53 -9.19 3.03
N PHE A 73 4.69 -8.78 3.99
CA PHE A 73 4.69 -7.43 4.56
C PHE A 73 4.73 -7.36 6.09
N GLY A 74 4.69 -8.49 6.82
CA GLY A 74 4.48 -8.64 8.28
C GLY A 74 5.48 -8.02 9.26
N ARG A 75 6.28 -7.03 8.87
CA ARG A 75 6.92 -6.10 9.81
C ARG A 75 6.25 -4.73 9.66
N GLY A 76 5.19 -4.48 10.43
CA GLY A 76 4.56 -3.16 10.60
C GLY A 76 3.07 -3.03 10.27
N ILE A 77 2.47 -4.02 9.60
CA ILE A 77 1.05 -4.01 9.19
C ILE A 77 0.27 -4.97 10.11
N GLY A 78 -0.19 -4.47 11.27
CA GLY A 78 -1.17 -5.19 12.10
C GLY A 78 -2.61 -4.98 11.60
N PRO A 79 -3.60 -5.76 12.08
CA PRO A 79 -5.00 -5.73 11.63
C PRO A 79 -5.79 -4.48 12.08
N GLU A 80 -5.11 -3.41 12.46
CA GLU A 80 -5.76 -2.16 12.86
C GLU A 80 -6.42 -1.50 11.64
N PRO A 81 -7.70 -1.13 11.70
CA PRO A 81 -8.34 -0.39 10.63
C PRO A 81 -7.57 0.91 10.41
N ILE A 82 -7.16 1.13 9.15
CA ILE A 82 -6.37 2.29 8.68
C ILE A 82 -7.05 3.62 9.06
N ASN A 83 -8.35 3.59 9.35
CA ASN A 83 -9.18 4.75 9.66
C ASN A 83 -9.14 5.23 11.13
N ASN A 84 -8.34 4.61 12.02
CA ASN A 84 -8.35 5.00 13.44
C ASN A 84 -6.96 5.17 14.08
N GLN A 85 -5.92 5.41 13.29
CA GLN A 85 -4.57 5.71 13.78
C GLN A 85 -4.19 7.12 13.30
N PRO A 86 -4.43 8.19 14.08
CA PRO A 86 -3.82 9.47 13.79
C PRO A 86 -2.32 9.29 14.03
N GLU A 87 -1.52 9.56 13.01
CA GLU A 87 -0.06 9.65 13.10
C GLU A 87 0.70 8.32 13.16
N ARG A 88 0.81 7.64 12.02
CA ARG A 88 2.03 6.89 11.72
C ARG A 88 2.83 7.66 10.68
N SER A 89 3.87 8.33 11.17
CA SER A 89 4.95 8.88 10.36
C SER A 89 5.44 7.81 9.39
N ILE A 90 5.30 8.09 8.09
CA ILE A 90 6.01 7.35 7.06
C ILE A 90 7.46 7.80 7.19
N THR A 91 8.27 7.07 7.96
CA THR A 91 9.71 7.29 7.96
C THR A 91 10.24 6.86 6.59
N LEU A 92 10.59 7.84 5.78
CA LEU A 92 11.34 7.69 4.52
C LEU A 92 12.76 7.20 4.81
#